data_AF-A0A921BD78-F1
#
_entry.id   AF-A0A921BD78-F1
#
_cell.length_a   1.000
_cell.length_b   1.000
_cell.length_c   1.000
_cell.angle_alpha   90.00
_cell.angle_beta   90.00
_cell.angle_gamma   90.00
#
_symmetry.space_group_name_H-M   'P 1'
#
loop_
_entity.id
_entity.type
_entity.pdbx_description
1 polymer ?
#
loop_
_entity_poly.entity_id
_entity_poly.type
_entity_poly.pdbx_seq_one_letter_code
_entity_poly.pdbx_strand_id
1 'polypeptide(L)'
;MHAPGVRMCLEAVWGTTVQTLNCAGYDHNWVRVYKYADDAAPFLPKGTILHLTGYFNNSHSNPNVPDPRNWSGSGHRSVDNMFINLMQAVYLDDEEFASAVANVRHCLNQRVVSISGVYSAVLRMNRRRQVATITTRKILVRRFMAVAVLAMGLGLICLVPTVAQQAYMSGQSISPAYEGWEQNDDGSFDLFFGYMNRNWEQVVDVPVGPDNSIEPGGADQGQPTLFYPRRNRFTFRIRVPADFGEKELVWTVTANGHTERAYGTLKRDYFLDDLVVQANYGAGGAAATTPDLIDNEAPVLLIDGPTDRTTQVGKPITLVAVSSDDGKPRARSLSCFVPRFPGRITTDTAPGPSVGMVRLSGCRKCGV
;
A
#
# COMPACT_ATOMS: atom_id res chain seq x y z
N MET A 1 1.55 -9.21 -3.48
CA MET A 1 2.08 -7.93 -3.98
C MET A 1 2.06 -7.99 -5.51
N HIS A 2 2.40 -6.91 -6.21
CA HIS A 2 2.64 -7.00 -7.66
C HIS A 2 4.09 -7.35 -7.98
N ALA A 3 4.40 -7.45 -9.27
CA ALA A 3 5.70 -7.88 -9.81
C ALA A 3 6.93 -7.11 -9.26
N PRO A 4 6.83 -5.83 -8.84
CA PRO A 4 7.96 -5.16 -8.19
C PRO A 4 8.20 -5.56 -6.73
N GLY A 5 7.31 -6.36 -6.11
CA GLY A 5 7.44 -6.80 -4.72
C GLY A 5 8.70 -7.62 -4.47
N VAL A 6 9.33 -7.41 -3.31
CA VAL A 6 10.61 -8.05 -2.95
C VAL A 6 10.48 -8.89 -1.69
N ARG A 7 9.81 -8.34 -0.68
CA ARG A 7 9.61 -9.04 0.60
C ARG A 7 8.43 -8.46 1.35
N MET A 8 7.82 -9.29 2.19
CA MET A 8 6.78 -8.88 3.12
C MET A 8 7.15 -9.35 4.53
N CYS A 9 7.05 -8.43 5.47
CA CYS A 9 7.25 -8.68 6.89
C CYS A 9 5.95 -8.48 7.66
N LEU A 10 5.72 -9.34 8.64
CA LEU A 10 4.64 -9.26 9.61
C LEU A 10 5.24 -9.15 11.01
N GLU A 11 4.74 -8.20 11.76
CA GLU A 11 5.11 -7.93 13.14
C GLU A 11 3.86 -7.99 14.01
N ALA A 12 4.02 -8.56 15.21
CA ALA A 12 3.07 -8.44 16.30
C ALA A 12 3.56 -7.37 17.26
N VAL A 13 2.68 -6.42 17.57
CA VAL A 13 2.96 -5.33 18.50
C VAL A 13 1.97 -5.41 19.66
N TRP A 14 2.46 -5.55 20.88
CA TRP A 14 1.63 -5.53 22.10
C TRP A 14 2.36 -4.86 23.26
N GLY A 15 1.67 -3.95 23.95
CA GLY A 15 2.33 -3.08 24.93
C GLY A 15 3.48 -2.32 24.28
N THR A 16 4.69 -2.48 24.83
CA THR A 16 5.94 -1.92 24.28
C THR A 16 6.75 -2.91 23.47
N THR A 17 6.24 -4.12 23.25
CA THR A 17 6.95 -5.20 22.56
C THR A 17 6.59 -5.20 21.09
N VAL A 18 7.61 -5.28 20.24
CA VAL A 18 7.49 -5.53 18.80
C VAL A 18 8.23 -6.83 18.50
N GLN A 19 7.53 -7.80 17.93
CA GLN A 19 8.12 -9.06 17.50
C GLN A 19 7.81 -9.32 16.03
N THR A 20 8.85 -9.45 15.21
CA THR A 20 8.71 -9.95 13.84
C THR A 20 8.31 -11.44 13.88
N LEU A 21 7.15 -11.76 13.34
CA LEU A 21 6.64 -13.13 13.24
C LEU A 21 7.19 -13.83 11.99
N ASN A 22 7.14 -13.14 10.85
CA ASN A 22 7.69 -13.63 9.60
C ASN A 22 8.20 -12.48 8.74
N CYS A 23 9.30 -12.72 8.02
CA CYS A 23 9.76 -11.89 6.92
C CYS A 23 10.13 -12.83 5.78
N ALA A 24 9.32 -12.84 4.72
CA ALA A 24 9.51 -13.73 3.59
C ALA A 24 9.87 -12.92 2.34
N GLY A 25 10.82 -13.46 1.56
CA GLY A 25 11.02 -13.02 0.19
C GLY A 25 9.76 -13.23 -0.63
N TYR A 26 9.55 -12.37 -1.62
CA TYR A 26 8.40 -12.42 -2.52
C TYR A 26 8.87 -12.66 -3.94
N ASP A 27 8.26 -13.62 -4.61
CA ASP A 27 8.36 -13.87 -6.03
C ASP A 27 6.93 -13.86 -6.59
N HIS A 28 6.66 -12.98 -7.54
CA HIS A 28 5.33 -12.81 -8.12
C HIS A 28 4.85 -14.05 -8.87
N ASN A 29 5.78 -14.87 -9.38
CA ASN A 29 5.47 -16.15 -10.02
C ASN A 29 5.20 -17.27 -9.01
N TRP A 30 5.52 -17.06 -7.73
CA TRP A 30 5.41 -18.05 -6.67
C TRP A 30 4.63 -17.53 -5.46
N VAL A 31 3.34 -17.26 -5.68
CA VAL A 31 2.42 -16.85 -4.60
C VAL A 31 1.74 -18.10 -4.00
N ARG A 32 2.27 -18.58 -2.88
CA ARG A 32 1.76 -19.77 -2.17
C ARG A 32 1.34 -19.41 -0.73
N VAL A 33 0.41 -20.21 -0.20
CA VAL A 33 0.02 -20.14 1.21
C VAL A 33 1.03 -20.93 2.03
N TYR A 34 1.77 -20.23 2.90
CA TYR A 34 2.66 -20.85 3.88
C TYR A 34 1.91 -20.96 5.21
N LYS A 35 1.78 -22.18 5.72
CA LYS A 35 1.16 -22.47 7.00
C LYS A 35 2.23 -22.68 8.06
N TYR A 36 2.05 -22.12 9.24
CA TYR A 36 2.85 -22.50 10.40
C TYR A 36 2.61 -23.98 10.72
N ALA A 37 3.64 -24.67 11.20
CA ALA A 37 3.45 -25.95 11.85
C ALA A 37 2.68 -25.75 13.17
N ASP A 38 1.93 -26.76 13.60
CA ASP A 38 1.04 -26.66 14.77
C ASP A 38 1.79 -26.25 16.05
N ASP A 39 3.05 -26.67 16.21
CA ASP A 39 3.89 -26.33 17.38
C ASP A 39 4.72 -25.04 17.20
N ALA A 40 4.59 -24.37 16.04
CA ALA A 40 5.28 -23.12 15.71
C ALA A 40 4.32 -21.95 15.50
N ALA A 41 3.00 -22.20 15.42
CA ALA A 41 2.00 -21.16 15.24
C ALA A 41 1.99 -20.18 16.44
N PRO A 42 2.09 -18.86 16.22
CA PRO A 42 2.17 -17.90 17.31
C PRO A 42 0.80 -17.70 17.98
N PHE A 43 0.78 -17.76 19.30
CA PHE A 43 -0.35 -17.34 20.12
C PHE A 43 -0.23 -15.84 20.42
N LEU A 44 -1.14 -15.05 19.85
CA LEU A 44 -1.12 -13.60 19.99
C LEU A 44 -2.13 -13.15 21.04
N PRO A 45 -1.71 -12.47 22.12
CA PRO A 45 -2.62 -11.98 23.14
C PRO A 45 -3.67 -11.02 22.57
N LYS A 46 -4.82 -10.94 23.24
CA LYS A 46 -5.85 -9.93 22.96
C LYS A 46 -5.25 -8.53 22.96
N GLY A 47 -5.61 -7.73 21.95
CA GLY A 47 -5.09 -6.36 21.77
C GLY A 47 -3.77 -6.27 20.99
N THR A 48 -3.21 -7.39 20.52
CA THR A 48 -2.05 -7.38 19.62
C THR A 48 -2.39 -6.66 18.30
N ILE A 49 -1.57 -5.69 17.91
CA ILE A 49 -1.62 -5.04 16.62
C ILE A 49 -0.73 -5.82 15.65
N LEU A 50 -1.32 -6.29 14.55
CA LEU A 50 -0.54 -6.82 13.43
C LEU A 50 -0.14 -5.67 12.51
N HIS A 51 1.17 -5.48 12.37
CA HIS A 51 1.79 -4.51 11.48
C HIS A 51 2.45 -5.26 10.32
N LEU A 52 2.17 -4.83 9.09
CA LEU A 52 2.77 -5.42 7.90
C LEU A 52 3.57 -4.38 7.13
N THR A 53 4.73 -4.80 6.63
CA THR A 53 5.58 -3.97 5.78
C THR A 53 5.87 -4.71 4.48
N GLY A 54 5.51 -4.08 3.36
CA GLY A 54 5.83 -4.53 2.02
C GLY A 54 6.98 -3.72 1.44
N TYR A 55 7.90 -4.40 0.74
CA TYR A 55 9.04 -3.76 0.09
C TYR A 55 8.94 -3.99 -1.41
N PHE A 56 9.17 -2.91 -2.17
CA PHE A 56 9.07 -2.89 -3.62
C PHE A 56 10.37 -2.37 -4.22
N ASN A 57 10.80 -2.95 -5.34
CA ASN A 57 11.97 -2.52 -6.10
C ASN A 57 11.53 -1.74 -7.34
N ASN A 58 11.51 -0.41 -7.26
CA ASN A 58 11.19 0.47 -8.38
C ASN A 58 12.44 1.01 -9.10
N SER A 59 13.60 0.35 -8.94
CA SER A 59 14.85 0.80 -9.56
C SER A 59 14.86 0.60 -11.08
N HIS A 60 15.73 1.34 -11.76
CA HIS A 60 15.93 1.24 -13.21
C HIS A 60 16.37 -0.15 -13.70
N SER A 61 16.92 -0.98 -12.83
CA SER A 61 17.35 -2.34 -13.16
C SER A 61 16.24 -3.38 -13.03
N ASN A 62 15.04 -3.02 -12.55
CA ASN A 62 13.95 -3.98 -12.42
C ASN A 62 13.16 -4.11 -13.73
N PRO A 63 13.24 -5.23 -14.46
CA PRO A 63 12.53 -5.41 -15.73
C PRO A 63 11.01 -5.50 -15.57
N ASN A 64 10.51 -5.71 -14.34
CA ASN A 64 9.07 -5.78 -14.05
C ASN A 64 8.42 -4.40 -13.90
N VAL A 65 9.19 -3.31 -14.00
CA VAL A 65 8.70 -1.93 -13.88
C VAL A 65 8.79 -1.26 -15.25
N PRO A 66 7.66 -1.04 -15.96
CA PRO A 66 7.68 -0.54 -17.34
C PRO A 66 8.30 0.85 -17.51
N ASP A 67 8.12 1.71 -16.50
CA ASP A 67 8.83 2.98 -16.42
C ASP A 67 9.16 3.37 -14.97
N PRO A 68 10.41 3.15 -14.51
CA PRO A 68 10.84 3.45 -13.14
C PRO A 68 10.90 4.95 -12.84
N ARG A 69 10.78 5.82 -13.86
CA ARG A 69 10.73 7.27 -13.67
C ARG A 69 9.36 7.75 -13.19
N ASN A 70 8.30 6.97 -13.49
CA ASN A 70 6.95 7.31 -13.11
C ASN A 70 6.65 6.90 -11.67
N TRP A 71 5.86 7.74 -10.99
CA TRP A 71 5.31 7.37 -9.68
C TRP A 71 4.49 6.08 -9.80
N SER A 72 4.67 5.16 -8.84
CA SER A 72 3.85 3.96 -8.71
C SER A 72 3.36 3.82 -7.27
N GLY A 73 2.12 3.36 -7.10
CA GLY A 73 1.49 3.17 -5.81
C GLY A 73 0.32 2.21 -5.91
N SER A 74 -0.63 2.30 -4.98
CA SER A 74 -1.72 1.31 -4.91
C SER A 74 -2.68 1.40 -6.09
N GLY A 75 -2.97 0.27 -6.73
CA GLY A 75 -3.95 0.17 -7.82
C GLY A 75 -4.13 -1.26 -8.34
N HIS A 76 -5.04 -1.41 -9.29
CA HIS A 76 -5.44 -2.69 -9.86
C HIS A 76 -4.65 -3.09 -11.12
N ARG A 77 -3.93 -2.16 -11.74
CA ARG A 77 -3.18 -2.42 -12.97
C ARG A 77 -1.85 -3.11 -12.68
N SER A 78 -1.31 -3.81 -13.67
CA SER A 78 0.03 -4.40 -13.60
C SER A 78 1.15 -3.36 -13.36
N VAL A 79 0.94 -2.11 -13.79
CA VAL A 79 1.86 -0.97 -13.55
C VAL A 79 1.74 -0.35 -12.14
N ASP A 80 0.65 -0.67 -11.43
CA ASP A 80 0.44 -0.28 -10.04
C ASP A 80 1.01 -1.35 -9.10
N ASN A 81 0.83 -1.15 -7.81
CA ASN A 81 1.18 -2.10 -6.77
C ASN A 81 -0.04 -2.52 -5.94
N MET A 82 0.02 -3.76 -5.45
CA MET A 82 -0.87 -4.26 -4.40
C MET A 82 -0.08 -4.63 -3.16
N PHE A 83 -0.67 -4.42 -1.99
CA PHE A 83 -0.14 -4.87 -0.72
C PHE A 83 -1.24 -5.55 0.09
N ILE A 84 -1.32 -6.88 -0.04
CA ILE A 84 -2.41 -7.69 0.50
C ILE A 84 -1.82 -8.83 1.35
N ASN A 85 -2.41 -9.02 2.52
CA ASN A 85 -2.16 -10.17 3.39
C ASN A 85 -3.42 -11.03 3.49
N LEU A 86 -3.29 -12.30 3.10
CA LEU A 86 -4.37 -13.29 3.13
C LEU A 86 -4.21 -14.25 4.32
N MET A 87 -3.86 -13.70 5.48
CA MET A 87 -3.65 -14.48 6.69
C MET A 87 -4.95 -15.13 7.16
N GLN A 88 -4.84 -16.39 7.55
CA GLN A 88 -5.88 -17.11 8.27
C GLN A 88 -5.51 -17.16 9.75
N ALA A 89 -6.48 -16.88 10.62
CA ALA A 89 -6.31 -16.91 12.07
C ALA A 89 -7.47 -17.67 12.72
N VAL A 90 -7.17 -18.36 13.81
CA VAL A 90 -8.16 -18.96 14.71
C VAL A 90 -8.25 -18.08 15.94
N TYR A 91 -9.48 -17.72 16.30
CA TYR A 91 -9.75 -16.94 17.51
C TYR A 91 -10.08 -17.89 18.65
N LEU A 92 -9.42 -17.70 19.78
CA LEU A 92 -9.61 -18.45 21.01
C LEU A 92 -10.25 -17.52 22.04
N ASP A 93 -11.08 -18.09 22.92
CA ASP A 93 -11.46 -17.38 24.15
C ASP A 93 -10.32 -17.37 25.18
N ASP A 94 -10.53 -16.68 26.30
CA ASP A 94 -9.49 -16.48 27.31
C ASP A 94 -9.04 -17.80 27.97
N GLU A 95 -9.95 -18.77 28.13
CA GLU A 95 -9.67 -20.08 28.73
C GLU A 95 -8.91 -21.00 27.76
N GLU A 96 -9.37 -21.04 26.51
CA GLU A 96 -8.71 -21.74 25.41
C GLU A 96 -7.30 -21.21 25.18
N PHE A 97 -7.13 -19.88 25.17
CA PHE A 97 -5.82 -19.24 24.99
C PHE A 97 -4.87 -19.58 26.14
N ALA A 98 -5.34 -19.46 27.39
CA ALA A 98 -4.53 -19.78 28.57
C ALA A 98 -4.08 -21.24 28.57
N SER A 99 -5.00 -22.15 28.21
CA SER A 99 -4.73 -23.59 28.10
C SER A 99 -3.70 -23.89 27.00
N ALA A 100 -3.86 -23.29 25.82
CA ALA A 100 -2.94 -23.48 24.70
C ALA A 100 -1.52 -22.98 25.03
N VAL A 101 -1.39 -21.80 25.62
CA VAL A 101 -0.08 -21.24 26.04
C VAL A 101 0.56 -22.11 27.13
N ALA A 102 -0.21 -22.59 28.11
CA ALA A 102 0.29 -23.48 29.15
C ALA A 102 0.82 -24.81 28.57
N ASN A 103 0.08 -25.41 27.62
CA ASN A 103 0.49 -26.63 26.93
C ASN A 103 1.80 -26.45 26.17
N VAL A 104 1.96 -25.35 25.43
CA VAL A 104 3.22 -25.05 24.71
C VAL A 104 4.38 -24.90 25.68
N ARG A 105 4.21 -24.16 26.78
CA ARG A 105 5.25 -24.00 27.82
C ARG A 105 5.65 -25.34 28.42
N HIS A 106 4.69 -26.22 28.69
CA HIS A 106 4.94 -27.55 29.20
C HIS A 106 5.78 -28.38 28.21
N CYS A 107 5.37 -28.44 26.94
CA CYS A 107 6.08 -29.16 25.88
C CYS A 107 7.52 -28.64 25.68
N LEU A 108 7.72 -27.32 25.67
CA LEU A 108 9.05 -26.71 25.54
C LEU A 108 9.96 -27.09 26.71
N ASN A 109 9.45 -27.03 27.94
CA ASN A 109 10.20 -27.43 29.14
C ASN A 109 10.61 -28.91 29.08
N GLN A 110 9.73 -29.80 28.63
CA GLN A 110 10.07 -31.21 28.44
C GLN A 110 11.16 -31.43 27.37
N ARG A 111 11.12 -30.68 26.25
CA ARG A 111 12.16 -30.75 25.21
C ARG A 111 13.54 -30.30 25.74
N VAL A 112 13.60 -29.24 26.55
CA VAL A 112 14.84 -28.77 27.19
C VAL A 112 15.41 -29.81 28.17
N VAL A 113 14.54 -30.45 28.96
CA VAL A 113 14.94 -31.54 29.88
C VAL A 113 15.48 -32.75 29.13
N SER A 114 14.89 -33.11 27.98
CA SER A 114 15.39 -34.19 27.13
C SER A 114 16.79 -33.92 26.56
N ILE A 115 17.04 -32.72 26.02
CA ILE A 115 18.35 -32.34 25.45
C ILE A 115 19.44 -32.33 26.54
N SER A 116 19.13 -31.79 27.72
CA SER A 116 20.08 -31.78 28.86
C SER A 116 20.34 -33.19 29.43
N GLY A 117 19.35 -34.09 29.37
CA GLY A 117 19.51 -35.52 29.65
C GLY A 117 20.45 -36.23 28.67
N VAL A 118 20.31 -35.97 27.36
CA VAL A 118 21.20 -36.51 26.32
C VAL A 118 22.64 -35.97 26.49
N TYR A 119 22.80 -34.67 26.76
CA TYR A 119 24.11 -34.07 27.00
C TYR A 119 24.81 -34.68 28.23
N SER A 120 24.06 -34.92 29.31
CA SER A 120 24.54 -35.59 30.52
C SER A 120 24.90 -37.06 30.27
N ALA A 121 24.16 -37.76 29.41
CA ALA A 121 24.45 -39.14 29.02
C ALA A 121 25.72 -39.24 28.14
N VAL A 122 25.91 -38.31 27.19
CA VAL A 122 27.13 -38.22 26.36
C VAL A 122 28.36 -37.89 27.21
N LEU A 123 28.25 -36.98 28.18
CA LEU A 123 29.32 -36.68 29.13
C LEU A 123 29.64 -37.87 30.06
N ARG A 124 28.64 -38.66 30.47
CA ARG A 124 28.85 -39.92 31.23
C ARG A 124 29.48 -41.02 30.38
N MET A 125 29.13 -41.13 29.09
CA MET A 125 29.78 -42.06 28.15
C MET A 125 31.24 -41.70 27.89
N ASN A 126 31.58 -40.40 27.82
CA ASN A 126 32.97 -39.94 27.68
C ASN A 126 33.79 -40.10 28.98
N ARG A 127 33.18 -40.01 30.18
CA ARG A 127 33.87 -40.32 31.44
C ARG A 127 34.16 -41.81 31.64
N ARG A 128 33.39 -42.72 31.02
CA ARG A 128 33.67 -44.17 31.05
C ARG A 128 34.76 -44.62 30.07
N ARG A 129 35.18 -43.76 29.13
CA ARG A 129 36.28 -44.05 28.18
C ARG A 129 37.63 -43.44 28.54
N GLN A 130 37.77 -42.78 29.68
CA GLN A 130 39.05 -42.24 30.16
C GLN A 130 39.55 -42.95 31.43
N VAL A 131 39.81 -44.25 31.31
CA VAL A 131 40.86 -44.93 32.08
C VAL A 131 41.74 -45.69 31.08
N ALA A 132 42.40 -44.93 30.20
CA ALA A 132 43.55 -45.37 29.44
C ALA A 132 44.21 -44.13 28.83
N THR A 133 45.50 -43.96 29.11
CA THR A 133 46.44 -43.06 28.41
C THR A 133 46.32 -41.56 28.72
N ILE A 134 46.98 -41.17 29.81
CA ILE A 134 47.50 -39.81 30.03
C ILE A 134 48.70 -39.64 29.10
N THR A 135 48.54 -38.92 27.98
CA THR A 135 49.52 -37.94 27.45
C THR A 135 48.95 -37.31 26.19
N THR A 136 49.25 -36.02 25.98
CA THR A 136 49.02 -35.27 24.72
C THR A 136 47.62 -34.71 24.47
N ARG A 137 47.11 -33.82 25.34
CA ARG A 137 45.98 -32.92 24.98
C ARG A 137 46.09 -31.55 25.69
N LYS A 138 47.10 -30.75 25.35
CA LYS A 138 47.19 -29.33 25.77
C LYS A 138 47.16 -28.32 24.61
N ILE A 139 47.06 -28.75 23.35
CA ILE A 139 47.17 -27.85 22.18
C ILE A 139 45.81 -27.61 21.47
N LEU A 140 44.82 -28.50 21.63
CA LEU A 140 43.57 -28.42 20.88
C LEU A 140 42.48 -27.52 21.51
N VAL A 141 42.54 -27.28 22.83
CA VAL A 141 41.48 -26.57 23.58
C VAL A 141 41.56 -25.04 23.40
N ARG A 142 42.73 -24.49 23.07
CA ARG A 142 42.90 -23.04 22.84
C ARG A 142 42.34 -22.56 21.49
N ARG A 143 42.17 -23.44 20.50
CA ARG A 143 41.64 -23.06 19.17
C ARG A 143 40.11 -23.03 19.10
N PHE A 144 39.40 -23.77 19.96
CA PHE A 144 37.93 -23.79 19.97
C PHE A 144 37.30 -22.62 20.75
N MET A 145 37.98 -22.09 21.79
CA MET A 145 37.49 -20.92 22.53
C MET A 145 37.59 -19.61 21.71
N ALA A 146 38.57 -19.51 20.80
CA ALA A 146 38.73 -18.30 19.97
C ALA A 146 37.64 -18.17 18.89
N VAL A 147 37.12 -19.29 18.36
CA VAL A 147 36.07 -19.28 17.33
C VAL A 147 34.69 -18.98 17.94
N ALA A 148 34.43 -19.40 19.18
CA ALA A 148 33.18 -19.10 19.88
C ALA A 148 33.05 -17.61 20.24
N VAL A 149 34.16 -16.94 20.60
CA VAL A 149 34.16 -15.50 20.90
C VAL A 149 34.05 -14.64 19.63
N LEU A 150 34.59 -15.10 18.49
CA LEU A 150 34.39 -14.42 17.21
C LEU A 150 32.96 -14.55 16.67
N ALA A 151 32.32 -15.71 16.86
CA ALA A 151 30.92 -15.94 16.47
C ALA A 151 29.92 -15.14 17.33
N MET A 152 30.27 -14.86 18.59
CA MET A 152 29.45 -14.05 19.50
C MET A 152 29.63 -12.54 19.28
N GLY A 153 30.77 -12.11 18.70
CA GLY A 153 31.04 -10.70 18.34
C GLY A 153 30.40 -10.24 17.02
N LEU A 154 30.06 -11.15 16.11
CA LEU A 154 29.32 -10.84 14.87
C LEU A 154 27.78 -10.83 15.06
N GLY A 155 27.30 -11.09 16.27
CA GLY A 155 25.88 -11.06 16.64
C GLY A 155 25.36 -9.68 17.07
N LEU A 156 26.09 -8.59 16.79
CA LEU A 156 25.48 -7.26 16.77
C LEU A 156 24.63 -7.15 15.50
N ILE A 157 23.44 -7.71 15.62
CA ILE A 157 22.31 -7.55 14.72
C ILE A 157 22.22 -6.07 14.38
N CYS A 158 22.35 -5.75 13.09
CA CYS A 158 21.88 -4.50 12.52
C CYS A 158 20.42 -4.33 12.94
N LEU A 159 20.18 -3.57 14.01
CA LEU A 159 18.90 -2.93 14.26
C LEU A 159 18.73 -1.91 13.14
N VAL A 160 18.24 -2.38 11.99
CA VAL A 160 17.70 -1.47 10.99
C VAL A 160 16.42 -0.95 11.64
N PRO A 161 16.34 0.33 12.03
CA PRO A 161 15.09 0.85 12.56
C PRO A 161 14.03 0.65 11.48
N THR A 162 12.96 -0.04 11.83
CA THR A 162 11.73 -0.04 11.04
C THR A 162 11.15 1.36 11.14
N VAL A 163 11.56 2.22 10.21
CA VAL A 163 10.92 3.52 10.06
C VAL A 163 9.51 3.24 9.55
N ALA A 164 8.52 3.33 10.42
CA ALA A 164 7.12 3.37 10.01
C ALA A 164 6.95 4.48 8.96
N GLN A 165 6.23 4.20 7.88
CA GLN A 165 6.06 5.15 6.78
C GLN A 165 5.54 6.48 7.34
N GLN A 166 6.38 7.50 7.31
CA GLN A 166 6.10 8.79 7.95
C GLN A 166 4.91 9.44 7.24
N ALA A 167 3.84 9.67 7.98
CA ALA A 167 2.74 10.53 7.56
C ALA A 167 3.14 11.98 7.85
N TYR A 168 3.21 12.81 6.81
CA TYR A 168 3.48 14.24 6.93
C TYR A 168 2.17 15.01 6.79
N MET A 169 1.88 15.91 7.73
CA MET A 169 0.68 16.75 7.64
C MET A 169 0.79 17.79 6.51
N SER A 170 2.00 18.34 6.31
CA SER A 170 2.33 19.38 5.32
C SER A 170 3.81 19.37 4.91
N GLY A 171 4.16 20.17 3.91
CA GLY A 171 5.53 20.47 3.49
C GLY A 171 6.20 19.45 2.57
N GLN A 172 5.48 18.43 2.10
CA GLN A 172 5.98 17.40 1.19
C GLN A 172 5.66 17.70 -0.28
N SER A 173 6.29 16.96 -1.19
CA SER A 173 6.10 17.07 -2.63
C SER A 173 4.69 16.65 -3.08
N ILE A 174 4.30 17.14 -4.26
CA ILE A 174 3.25 16.56 -5.08
C ILE A 174 3.95 15.63 -6.06
N SER A 175 3.55 14.36 -6.13
CA SER A 175 4.06 13.43 -7.14
C SER A 175 3.06 13.33 -8.29
N PRO A 176 3.32 13.94 -9.46
CA PRO A 176 2.59 13.64 -10.69
C PRO A 176 2.61 12.14 -10.97
N ALA A 177 1.52 11.63 -11.53
CA ALA A 177 1.39 10.23 -11.89
C ALA A 177 0.82 10.11 -13.30
N TYR A 178 1.55 9.40 -14.15
CA TYR A 178 1.04 8.98 -15.43
C TYR A 178 0.12 7.78 -15.23
N GLU A 179 -1.16 7.92 -15.58
CA GLU A 179 -2.16 6.88 -15.37
C GLU A 179 -2.25 5.95 -16.57
N GLY A 180 -2.01 6.45 -17.77
CA GLY A 180 -1.98 5.63 -18.96
C GLY A 180 -2.55 6.32 -20.18
N TRP A 181 -2.95 5.55 -21.19
CA TRP A 181 -3.48 6.08 -22.43
C TRP A 181 -4.63 5.24 -22.99
N GLU A 182 -5.54 5.91 -23.70
CA GLU A 182 -6.58 5.26 -24.51
C GLU A 182 -6.43 5.70 -25.98
N GLN A 183 -6.91 4.88 -26.91
CA GLN A 183 -6.96 5.21 -28.33
C GLN A 183 -8.36 5.68 -28.71
N ASN A 184 -8.42 6.76 -29.49
CA ASN A 184 -9.66 7.33 -30.01
C ASN A 184 -10.01 6.77 -31.39
N ASP A 185 -11.28 6.90 -31.79
CA ASP A 185 -11.80 6.45 -33.08
C ASP A 185 -11.09 7.08 -34.29
N ASP A 186 -10.59 8.31 -34.14
CA ASP A 186 -9.81 9.03 -35.17
C ASP A 186 -8.33 8.61 -35.22
N GLY A 187 -7.92 7.63 -34.41
CA GLY A 187 -6.57 7.10 -34.31
C GLY A 187 -5.63 7.91 -33.40
N SER A 188 -6.07 9.05 -32.87
CA SER A 188 -5.34 9.83 -31.87
C SER A 188 -5.40 9.14 -30.49
N PHE A 189 -4.66 9.67 -29.50
CA PHE A 189 -4.59 9.07 -28.17
C PHE A 189 -4.86 10.10 -27.09
N ASP A 190 -5.53 9.70 -26.01
CA ASP A 190 -5.64 10.54 -24.81
C ASP A 190 -4.72 9.99 -23.71
N LEU A 191 -3.79 10.83 -23.24
CA LEU A 191 -2.86 10.52 -22.16
C LEU A 191 -3.44 11.00 -20.84
N PHE A 192 -3.67 10.09 -19.89
CA PHE A 192 -4.28 10.39 -18.60
C PHE A 192 -3.24 10.64 -17.51
N PHE A 193 -3.53 11.63 -16.67
CA PHE A 193 -2.67 12.03 -15.57
C PHE A 193 -3.46 12.19 -14.27
N GLY A 194 -2.81 11.83 -13.17
CA GLY A 194 -3.27 11.98 -11.80
C GLY A 194 -2.12 12.43 -10.92
N TYR A 195 -2.33 12.51 -9.61
CA TYR A 195 -1.25 12.88 -8.68
C TYR A 195 -1.44 12.26 -7.31
N MET A 196 -0.33 12.18 -6.57
CA MET A 196 -0.32 11.90 -5.14
C MET A 196 0.18 13.15 -4.41
N ASN A 197 -0.71 13.81 -3.68
CA ASN A 197 -0.30 14.79 -2.69
C ASN A 197 0.15 14.03 -1.44
N ARG A 198 1.45 14.12 -1.12
CA ARG A 198 2.06 13.40 0.02
C ARG A 198 1.68 13.99 1.37
N ASN A 199 1.05 15.16 1.38
CA ASN A 199 0.56 15.84 2.57
C ASN A 199 -0.81 15.29 2.97
N TRP A 200 -1.04 15.13 4.28
CA TRP A 200 -2.32 14.65 4.82
C TRP A 200 -3.37 15.75 4.98
N GLU A 201 -2.96 16.99 5.22
CA GLU A 201 -3.88 18.11 5.44
C GLU A 201 -3.70 19.24 4.42
N GLN A 202 -2.46 19.50 4.00
CA GLN A 202 -2.16 20.63 3.13
C GLN A 202 -2.72 20.45 1.71
N VAL A 203 -3.63 21.35 1.33
CA VAL A 203 -3.93 21.65 -0.08
C VAL A 203 -2.80 22.54 -0.62
N VAL A 204 -2.25 22.21 -1.78
CA VAL A 204 -1.16 22.98 -2.39
C VAL A 204 -1.68 23.69 -3.64
N ASP A 205 -1.41 24.99 -3.75
CA ASP A 205 -1.69 25.79 -4.94
C ASP A 205 -0.40 25.96 -5.74
N VAL A 206 -0.39 25.48 -6.99
CA VAL A 206 0.70 25.67 -7.95
C VAL A 206 0.09 26.11 -9.30
N PRO A 207 0.06 27.41 -9.59
CA PRO A 207 -0.47 27.93 -10.84
C PRO A 207 0.29 27.36 -12.04
N VAL A 208 -0.38 27.29 -13.20
CA VAL A 208 0.25 26.94 -14.47
C VAL A 208 1.44 27.88 -14.73
N GLY A 209 2.60 27.31 -15.02
CA GLY A 209 3.84 28.06 -15.17
C GLY A 209 5.09 27.19 -15.03
N PRO A 210 6.27 27.77 -14.76
CA PRO A 210 7.53 27.02 -14.64
C PRO A 210 7.51 25.91 -13.58
N ASP A 211 6.71 26.07 -12.53
CA ASP A 211 6.54 25.11 -11.44
C ASP A 211 5.37 24.14 -11.68
N ASN A 212 4.61 24.28 -12.76
CA ASN A 212 3.53 23.38 -13.15
C ASN A 212 3.35 23.42 -14.68
N SER A 213 4.22 22.70 -15.38
CA SER A 213 4.39 22.79 -16.83
C SER A 213 4.26 21.43 -17.52
N ILE A 214 3.83 21.47 -18.78
CA ILE A 214 3.73 20.32 -19.66
C ILE A 214 4.55 20.55 -20.92
N GLU A 215 5.37 19.57 -21.27
CA GLU A 215 6.23 19.61 -22.46
C GLU A 215 6.18 18.29 -23.23
N PRO A 216 6.02 18.30 -24.57
CA PRO A 216 5.66 19.45 -25.40
C PRO A 216 4.17 19.82 -25.25
N GLY A 217 3.79 21.05 -25.61
CA GLY A 217 2.37 21.46 -25.60
C GLY A 217 2.09 22.86 -25.06
N GLY A 218 3.09 23.53 -24.47
CA GLY A 218 2.91 24.86 -23.89
C GLY A 218 2.41 24.79 -22.44
N ALA A 219 2.23 25.96 -21.83
CA ALA A 219 2.09 26.04 -20.39
C ALA A 219 0.80 25.39 -19.87
N ASP A 220 -0.34 25.57 -20.55
CA ASP A 220 -1.65 25.08 -20.10
C ASP A 220 -2.20 24.00 -21.03
N GLN A 221 -2.42 22.81 -20.48
CA GLN A 221 -3.00 21.64 -21.12
C GLN A 221 -4.13 21.05 -20.25
N GLY A 222 -4.71 21.87 -19.36
CA GLY A 222 -5.79 21.45 -18.45
C GLY A 222 -5.30 20.75 -17.18
N GLN A 223 -4.02 20.88 -16.83
CA GLN A 223 -3.49 20.33 -15.59
C GLN A 223 -4.04 21.07 -14.35
N PRO A 224 -4.23 20.38 -13.20
CA PRO A 224 -4.70 21.01 -11.98
C PRO A 224 -3.73 22.09 -11.46
N THR A 225 -4.29 23.16 -10.90
CA THR A 225 -3.54 24.18 -10.15
C THR A 225 -3.71 24.05 -8.64
N LEU A 226 -4.77 23.37 -8.18
CA LEU A 226 -5.05 23.13 -6.77
C LEU A 226 -5.00 21.63 -6.45
N PHE A 227 -4.03 21.22 -5.65
CA PHE A 227 -3.72 19.84 -5.33
C PHE A 227 -4.26 19.45 -3.95
N TYR A 228 -5.38 18.74 -3.92
CA TYR A 228 -5.98 18.22 -2.68
C TYR A 228 -5.14 17.08 -2.08
N PRO A 229 -5.21 16.85 -0.77
CA PRO A 229 -4.51 15.75 -0.12
C PRO A 229 -4.74 14.38 -0.79
N ARG A 230 -3.75 13.50 -0.63
CA ARG A 230 -3.80 12.08 -1.01
C ARG A 230 -3.87 11.85 -2.53
N ARG A 231 -4.34 10.66 -2.90
CA ARG A 231 -4.33 10.15 -4.27
C ARG A 231 -5.53 10.67 -5.04
N ASN A 232 -5.27 11.36 -6.14
CA ASN A 232 -6.28 11.84 -7.08
C ASN A 232 -5.95 11.22 -8.44
N ARG A 233 -6.75 10.24 -8.89
CA ARG A 233 -6.52 9.49 -10.13
C ARG A 233 -7.22 10.17 -11.30
N PHE A 234 -6.73 9.95 -12.52
CA PHE A 234 -7.38 10.33 -13.79
C PHE A 234 -7.96 11.76 -13.79
N THR A 235 -7.20 12.72 -13.25
CA THR A 235 -7.67 14.09 -13.00
C THR A 235 -7.83 14.93 -14.25
N PHE A 236 -7.03 14.66 -15.28
CA PHE A 236 -7.13 15.29 -16.59
C PHE A 236 -6.51 14.38 -17.65
N ARG A 237 -6.77 14.69 -18.92
CA ARG A 237 -6.20 14.01 -20.08
C ARG A 237 -5.73 14.99 -21.14
N ILE A 238 -4.74 14.59 -21.90
CA ILE A 238 -4.16 15.37 -23.00
C ILE A 238 -4.25 14.55 -24.28
N ARG A 239 -4.87 15.14 -25.30
CA ARG A 239 -4.96 14.57 -26.64
C ARG A 239 -3.64 14.70 -27.38
N VAL A 240 -3.08 13.60 -27.85
CA VAL A 240 -1.88 13.54 -28.70
C VAL A 240 -2.22 12.90 -30.06
N PRO A 241 -1.57 13.31 -31.16
CA PRO A 241 -1.93 12.87 -32.50
C PRO A 241 -1.62 11.39 -32.76
N ALA A 242 -2.22 10.82 -33.82
CA ALA A 242 -2.02 9.43 -34.21
C ALA A 242 -0.56 9.06 -34.52
N ASP A 243 0.28 10.04 -34.87
CA ASP A 243 1.71 9.90 -35.15
C ASP A 243 2.61 10.21 -33.93
N PHE A 244 2.06 10.13 -32.71
CA PHE A 244 2.82 10.36 -31.47
C PHE A 244 3.97 9.35 -31.32
N GLY A 245 3.75 8.07 -31.65
CA GLY A 245 4.79 7.05 -31.67
C GLY A 245 5.51 6.90 -30.32
N GLU A 246 6.84 6.94 -30.35
CA GLU A 246 7.72 6.82 -29.17
C GLU A 246 8.04 8.16 -28.50
N LYS A 247 7.31 9.24 -28.86
CA LYS A 247 7.47 10.55 -28.20
C LYS A 247 7.00 10.45 -26.74
N GLU A 248 7.44 11.40 -25.94
CA GLU A 248 7.03 11.50 -24.54
C GLU A 248 6.41 12.87 -24.27
N LEU A 249 5.42 12.90 -23.38
CA LEU A 249 4.89 14.12 -22.79
C LEU A 249 5.24 14.13 -21.30
N VAL A 250 5.87 15.20 -20.83
CA VAL A 250 6.37 15.32 -19.46
C VAL A 250 5.56 16.38 -18.73
N TRP A 251 4.91 15.98 -17.64
CA TRP A 251 4.30 16.90 -16.68
C TRP A 251 5.24 17.10 -15.49
N THR A 252 5.66 18.34 -15.25
CA THR A 252 6.55 18.72 -14.16
C THR A 252 5.80 19.55 -13.13
N VAL A 253 5.93 19.19 -11.84
CA VAL A 253 5.38 19.97 -10.72
C VAL A 253 6.47 20.23 -9.68
N THR A 254 6.64 21.49 -9.31
CA THR A 254 7.49 21.94 -8.21
C THR A 254 6.60 22.45 -7.07
N ALA A 255 6.65 21.79 -5.92
CA ALA A 255 5.88 22.16 -4.73
C ALA A 255 6.74 22.01 -3.48
N ASN A 256 6.66 22.97 -2.56
CA ASN A 256 7.41 22.96 -1.30
C ASN A 256 8.93 22.73 -1.50
N GLY A 257 9.50 23.26 -2.59
CA GLY A 257 10.92 23.08 -2.93
C GLY A 257 11.30 21.72 -3.54
N HIS A 258 10.32 20.86 -3.83
CA HIS A 258 10.52 19.57 -4.47
C HIS A 258 9.96 19.56 -5.89
N THR A 259 10.77 19.16 -6.86
CA THR A 259 10.35 18.98 -8.26
C THR A 259 10.19 17.51 -8.59
N GLU A 260 9.01 17.13 -9.09
CA GLU A 260 8.62 15.77 -9.45
C GLU A 260 8.06 15.76 -10.88
N ARG A 261 8.09 14.59 -11.54
CA ARG A 261 7.67 14.46 -12.96
C ARG A 261 6.87 13.20 -13.23
N ALA A 262 5.97 13.30 -14.21
CA ALA A 262 5.32 12.15 -14.86
C ALA A 262 5.63 12.17 -16.37
N TYR A 263 5.86 10.99 -16.93
CA TYR A 263 6.27 10.76 -18.31
C TYR A 263 5.19 9.93 -19.00
N GLY A 264 4.38 10.59 -19.83
CA GLY A 264 3.34 9.99 -20.67
C GLY A 264 3.93 9.41 -21.95
N THR A 265 3.59 8.16 -22.25
CA THR A 265 4.10 7.37 -23.38
C THR A 265 3.02 6.43 -23.89
N LEU A 266 3.13 5.90 -25.11
CA LEU A 266 2.20 4.88 -25.64
C LEU A 266 2.65 3.44 -25.34
N LYS A 267 3.44 3.24 -24.29
CA LYS A 267 3.84 1.88 -23.86
C LYS A 267 2.61 1.04 -23.58
N ARG A 268 2.56 -0.17 -24.13
CA ARG A 268 1.41 -1.08 -24.04
C ARG A 268 0.97 -1.38 -22.61
N ASP A 269 1.93 -1.42 -21.66
CA ASP A 269 1.66 -1.68 -20.24
C ASP A 269 0.77 -0.61 -19.58
N TYR A 270 0.69 0.58 -20.18
CA TYR A 270 -0.10 1.72 -19.74
C TYR A 270 -1.43 1.87 -20.48
N PHE A 271 -1.84 0.91 -21.29
CA PHE A 271 -3.14 0.96 -21.96
C PHE A 271 -4.29 0.98 -20.94
N LEU A 272 -5.28 1.83 -21.19
CA LEU A 272 -6.49 1.99 -20.39
C LEU A 272 -7.72 1.61 -21.21
N ASP A 273 -8.67 1.01 -20.51
CA ASP A 273 -10.06 0.88 -20.93
C ASP A 273 -10.97 1.28 -19.76
N ASP A 274 -12.27 1.38 -20.02
CA ASP A 274 -13.25 1.76 -19.01
C ASP A 274 -13.23 0.83 -17.81
N LEU A 275 -13.01 -0.48 -18.02
CA LEU A 275 -12.95 -1.47 -16.96
C LEU A 275 -11.75 -1.22 -16.03
N VAL A 276 -10.59 -0.87 -16.57
CA VAL A 276 -9.41 -0.49 -15.81
C VAL A 276 -9.68 0.78 -14.99
N VAL A 277 -10.28 1.81 -15.58
CA VAL A 277 -10.61 3.05 -14.87
C VAL A 277 -11.56 2.75 -13.71
N GLN A 278 -12.63 2.00 -13.95
CA GLN A 278 -13.62 1.61 -12.94
C GLN A 278 -13.01 0.78 -11.81
N ALA A 279 -12.14 -0.20 -12.14
CA ALA A 279 -11.45 -1.02 -11.16
C ALA A 279 -10.62 -0.15 -10.19
N ASN A 280 -9.99 0.91 -10.71
CA ASN A 280 -9.15 1.82 -9.92
C ASN A 280 -9.93 2.90 -9.16
N TYR A 281 -11.22 3.07 -9.45
CA TYR A 281 -12.15 3.86 -8.63
C TYR A 281 -12.90 3.03 -7.57
N GLY A 282 -12.55 1.75 -7.42
CA GLY A 282 -13.05 0.89 -6.35
C GLY A 282 -14.22 -0.02 -6.74
N ALA A 283 -14.65 0.02 -8.01
CA ALA A 283 -15.71 -0.87 -8.50
C ALA A 283 -15.23 -2.32 -8.59
N GLY A 284 -13.93 -2.54 -8.85
CA GLY A 284 -13.30 -3.84 -9.11
C GLY A 284 -13.01 -4.73 -7.89
N GLY A 285 -13.63 -4.49 -6.73
CA GLY A 285 -13.39 -5.28 -5.52
C GLY A 285 -11.93 -5.26 -5.03
N ALA A 286 -11.55 -6.14 -4.11
CA ALA A 286 -10.19 -6.15 -3.52
C ALA A 286 -9.16 -6.96 -4.32
N ALA A 287 -9.60 -7.83 -5.24
CA ALA A 287 -8.73 -8.80 -5.89
C ALA A 287 -9.02 -9.04 -7.38
N ALA A 288 -10.21 -8.69 -7.89
CA ALA A 288 -10.58 -8.85 -9.29
C ALA A 288 -11.87 -8.11 -9.61
N THR A 289 -11.96 -7.55 -10.82
CA THR A 289 -13.18 -7.00 -11.39
C THR A 289 -14.28 -8.06 -11.45
N THR A 290 -15.51 -7.65 -11.15
CA THR A 290 -16.68 -8.52 -11.18
C THR A 290 -17.39 -8.43 -12.54
N PRO A 291 -18.04 -9.49 -13.03
CA PRO A 291 -18.69 -9.47 -14.35
C PRO A 291 -19.81 -8.43 -14.52
N ASP A 292 -20.38 -7.92 -13.42
CA ASP A 292 -21.40 -6.88 -13.40
C ASP A 292 -20.87 -5.47 -13.73
N LEU A 293 -19.54 -5.31 -13.84
CA LEU A 293 -18.90 -4.08 -14.32
C LEU A 293 -18.79 -4.01 -15.84
N ILE A 294 -19.07 -5.10 -16.55
CA ILE A 294 -19.03 -5.10 -18.01
C ILE A 294 -20.16 -4.18 -18.53
N ASP A 295 -19.80 -3.31 -19.47
CA ASP A 295 -20.66 -2.28 -20.05
C ASP A 295 -21.29 -1.37 -18.99
N ASN A 296 -20.56 -1.06 -17.92
CA ASN A 296 -20.94 -0.04 -16.94
C ASN A 296 -20.56 1.33 -17.50
N GLU A 297 -21.53 2.24 -17.58
CA GLU A 297 -21.33 3.59 -18.08
C GLU A 297 -21.14 4.60 -16.95
N ALA A 298 -20.38 5.66 -17.19
CA ALA A 298 -20.22 6.72 -16.21
C ALA A 298 -21.56 7.43 -15.95
N PRO A 299 -21.90 7.78 -14.69
CA PRO A 299 -23.13 8.51 -14.40
C PRO A 299 -23.12 9.88 -15.08
N VAL A 300 -24.27 10.27 -15.60
CA VAL A 300 -24.47 11.55 -16.28
C VAL A 300 -24.99 12.58 -15.29
N LEU A 301 -24.26 13.68 -15.12
CA LEU A 301 -24.69 14.82 -14.32
C LEU A 301 -25.10 15.99 -15.22
N LEU A 302 -26.36 16.41 -15.11
CA LEU A 302 -26.90 17.56 -15.83
C LEU A 302 -27.27 18.64 -14.82
N ILE A 303 -26.86 19.88 -15.08
CA ILE A 303 -27.38 21.03 -14.34
C ILE A 303 -28.64 21.50 -15.08
N ASP A 304 -29.79 21.36 -14.44
CA ASP A 304 -31.07 21.76 -14.98
C ASP A 304 -31.17 23.30 -15.10
N GLY A 305 -31.63 23.76 -16.26
CA GLY A 305 -31.72 25.17 -16.65
C GLY A 305 -30.60 25.66 -17.59
N PRO A 306 -30.62 26.96 -17.97
CA PRO A 306 -29.64 27.54 -18.88
C PRO A 306 -28.21 27.51 -18.31
N THR A 307 -27.23 27.41 -19.22
CA THR A 307 -25.78 27.45 -18.91
C THR A 307 -25.35 28.81 -18.38
N ASP A 308 -25.91 29.89 -18.94
CA ASP A 308 -25.69 31.25 -18.46
C ASP A 308 -26.79 31.67 -17.50
N ARG A 309 -26.41 32.14 -16.32
CA ARG A 309 -27.34 32.63 -15.31
C ARG A 309 -26.87 33.95 -14.73
N THR A 310 -27.82 34.84 -14.49
CA THR A 310 -27.56 36.15 -13.89
C THR A 310 -28.23 36.23 -12.53
N THR A 311 -27.52 36.80 -11.55
CA THR A 311 -28.07 37.12 -10.23
C THR A 311 -27.49 38.46 -9.76
N GLN A 312 -28.11 39.05 -8.75
CA GLN A 312 -27.59 40.25 -8.10
C GLN A 312 -26.58 39.87 -7.01
N VAL A 313 -25.61 40.76 -6.74
CA VAL A 313 -24.64 40.56 -5.65
C VAL A 313 -25.38 40.35 -4.32
N GLY A 314 -25.06 39.25 -3.63
CA GLY A 314 -25.69 38.87 -2.37
C GLY A 314 -27.04 38.13 -2.49
N LYS A 315 -27.55 37.90 -3.71
CA LYS A 315 -28.72 37.04 -3.94
C LYS A 315 -28.28 35.62 -4.30
N PRO A 316 -28.77 34.59 -3.58
CA PRO A 316 -28.43 33.21 -3.89
C PRO A 316 -29.00 32.81 -5.25
N ILE A 317 -28.27 31.97 -5.97
CA ILE A 317 -28.77 31.28 -7.15
C ILE A 317 -28.95 29.80 -6.83
N THR A 318 -30.09 29.24 -7.22
CA THR A 318 -30.35 27.80 -7.06
C THR A 318 -29.83 27.06 -8.29
N LEU A 319 -28.99 26.06 -8.06
CA LEU A 319 -28.59 25.09 -9.08
C LEU A 319 -29.29 23.77 -8.75
N VAL A 320 -30.01 23.23 -9.72
CA VAL A 320 -30.60 21.88 -9.63
C VAL A 320 -29.73 20.98 -10.48
N ALA A 321 -29.15 19.95 -9.88
CA ALA A 321 -28.38 18.94 -10.58
C ALA A 321 -29.18 17.64 -10.62
N VAL A 322 -29.30 17.06 -11.80
CA VAL A 322 -29.95 15.76 -12.04
C VAL A 322 -28.86 14.77 -12.42
N SER A 323 -28.76 13.68 -11.66
CA SER A 323 -27.84 12.58 -11.95
C SER A 323 -28.64 11.39 -12.48
N SER A 324 -28.16 10.76 -13.55
CA SER A 324 -28.65 9.47 -14.06
C SER A 324 -27.51 8.46 -14.07
N ASP A 325 -27.84 7.20 -13.83
CA ASP A 325 -26.89 6.08 -13.74
C ASP A 325 -27.56 4.86 -14.39
N ASP A 326 -26.79 3.99 -15.02
CA ASP A 326 -27.27 2.75 -15.64
C ASP A 326 -27.60 1.67 -14.59
N GLY A 327 -27.24 1.92 -13.33
CA GLY A 327 -27.51 1.05 -12.18
C GLY A 327 -26.44 -0.03 -11.97
N LYS A 328 -25.27 0.12 -12.57
CA LYS A 328 -24.12 -0.77 -12.41
C LYS A 328 -22.99 -0.10 -11.60
N PRO A 329 -22.23 -0.89 -10.80
CA PRO A 329 -22.61 -2.21 -10.31
C PRO A 329 -23.87 -2.13 -9.45
N ARG A 330 -24.63 -3.24 -9.39
CA ARG A 330 -25.87 -3.26 -8.59
C ARG A 330 -25.59 -2.94 -7.13
N ALA A 331 -26.45 -2.12 -6.53
CA ALA A 331 -26.38 -1.81 -5.11
C ALA A 331 -26.34 -3.10 -4.26
N ARG A 332 -25.32 -3.22 -3.41
CA ARG A 332 -25.18 -4.37 -2.50
C ARG A 332 -26.02 -4.13 -1.25
N SER A 333 -26.70 -5.17 -0.76
CA SER A 333 -27.38 -5.09 0.53
C SER A 333 -26.34 -4.93 1.65
N LEU A 334 -26.56 -3.97 2.54
CA LEU A 334 -25.78 -3.88 3.76
C LEU A 334 -26.12 -5.11 4.63
N SER A 335 -25.14 -5.96 4.90
CA SER A 335 -25.33 -7.08 5.83
C SER A 335 -25.63 -6.53 7.22
N CYS A 336 -26.65 -7.07 7.91
CA CYS A 336 -26.83 -6.81 9.33
C CYS A 336 -25.53 -7.11 10.07
N PHE A 337 -25.02 -6.15 10.83
CA PHE A 337 -23.78 -6.25 11.58
C PHE A 337 -23.82 -7.50 12.47
N VAL A 338 -23.00 -8.52 12.17
CA VAL A 338 -22.88 -9.71 13.02
C VAL A 338 -21.77 -9.42 14.04
N PRO A 339 -22.08 -9.25 15.35
CA PRO A 339 -21.10 -8.79 16.35
C PRO A 339 -19.93 -9.76 16.61
N ARG A 340 -20.02 -11.00 16.09
CA ARG A 340 -19.03 -12.07 16.34
C ARG A 340 -17.73 -11.91 15.56
N PHE A 341 -17.70 -11.06 14.54
CA PHE A 341 -16.47 -10.71 13.84
C PHE A 341 -16.26 -9.21 13.97
N PRO A 342 -15.25 -8.74 14.73
CA PRO A 342 -14.79 -7.37 14.58
C PRO A 342 -14.15 -7.27 13.19
N GLY A 343 -14.96 -6.99 12.18
CA GLY A 343 -14.47 -6.55 10.89
C GLY A 343 -13.61 -5.32 11.16
N ARG A 344 -12.31 -5.44 10.95
CA ARG A 344 -11.40 -4.30 10.96
C ARG A 344 -11.82 -3.44 9.78
N ILE A 345 -12.64 -2.43 10.02
CA ILE A 345 -12.78 -1.30 9.12
C ILE A 345 -11.39 -0.68 9.07
N THR A 346 -10.65 -0.92 8.01
CA THR A 346 -9.57 -0.02 7.61
C THR A 346 -10.24 1.29 7.24
N THR A 347 -10.28 2.25 8.16
CA THR A 347 -10.56 3.64 7.85
C THR A 347 -9.40 4.16 6.99
N ASP A 348 -9.46 3.93 5.68
CA ASP A 348 -8.72 4.71 4.68
C ASP A 348 -9.23 4.50 3.23
N THR A 349 -10.50 4.09 3.10
CA THR A 349 -11.24 4.24 1.84
C THR A 349 -12.54 4.94 2.17
N ALA A 350 -12.67 6.17 1.67
CA ALA A 350 -13.82 7.05 1.86
C ALA A 350 -15.16 6.30 1.69
N PRO A 351 -16.06 6.36 2.69
CA PRO A 351 -17.44 5.97 2.47
C PRO A 351 -18.22 7.18 1.97
N GLY A 352 -18.41 7.22 0.64
CA GLY A 352 -19.61 7.75 0.00
C GLY A 352 -19.78 9.26 -0.08
N PRO A 353 -20.69 9.72 -0.96
CA PRO A 353 -20.99 11.13 -1.13
C PRO A 353 -21.56 11.64 0.18
N SER A 354 -20.81 12.50 0.87
CA SER A 354 -21.44 13.53 1.67
C SER A 354 -22.41 14.25 0.74
N VAL A 355 -23.72 14.06 0.96
CA VAL A 355 -24.71 15.04 0.52
C VAL A 355 -24.29 16.34 1.17
N GLY A 356 -23.48 17.10 0.45
CA GLY A 356 -23.07 18.43 0.81
C GLY A 356 -24.34 19.26 0.75
N MET A 357 -25.04 19.36 1.87
CA MET A 357 -25.88 20.51 2.10
C MET A 357 -24.90 21.69 2.18
N VAL A 358 -24.67 22.34 1.04
CA VAL A 358 -23.86 23.57 0.94
C VAL A 358 -24.63 24.64 1.70
N ARG A 359 -24.41 24.69 3.02
CA ARG A 359 -24.83 25.79 3.87
C ARG A 359 -23.67 26.77 3.88
N LEU A 360 -23.65 27.68 2.91
CA LEU A 360 -22.79 28.86 2.94
C LEU A 360 -23.20 29.69 4.16
N SER A 361 -22.50 29.47 5.27
CA SER A 361 -22.61 30.28 6.47
C SER A 361 -21.61 31.43 6.35
N GLY A 362 -22.12 32.61 5.96
CA GLY A 362 -21.38 33.86 6.06
C GLY A 362 -21.20 34.24 7.53
N CYS A 363 -19.95 34.42 7.94
CA CYS A 363 -19.55 34.84 9.28
C CYS A 363 -19.45 36.37 9.38
N ARG A 364 -20.11 36.96 10.41
CA ARG A 364 -19.64 38.03 11.33
C ARG A 364 -20.75 39.04 11.69
N LYS A 365 -20.95 39.26 13.00
CA LYS A 365 -20.39 40.44 13.69
C LYS A 365 -20.47 40.35 15.22
N CYS A 366 -19.45 40.95 15.84
CA CYS A 366 -19.31 41.28 17.25
C CYS A 366 -20.31 42.36 17.71
N GLY A 367 -20.59 42.36 19.02
CA GLY A 367 -21.00 43.45 19.93
C GLY A 367 -21.83 44.65 19.42
N VAL A 368 -22.96 44.91 20.09
CA VAL A 368 -23.07 45.82 21.25
C VAL A 368 -23.93 45.13 22.30
#